data_AF-A0A5A7NDB4-F1
#
_entry.id   AF-A0A5A7NDB4-F1
#
_cell.length_a   1.000
_cell.length_b   1.000
_cell.length_c   1.000
_cell.angle_alpha   90.00
_cell.angle_beta   90.00
_cell.angle_gamma   90.00
#
_symmetry.space_group_name_H-M   'P 1'
#
loop_
_entity.id
_entity.type
_entity.pdbx_description
1 polymer ?
#
loop_
_entity_poly.entity_id
_entity_poly.type
_entity_poly.pdbx_seq_one_letter_code
_entity_poly.pdbx_strand_id
1 'polypeptide(L)'
;MSDLFARADPATEAGAKPAPLADRLRPQQLGDVVGQDHLLADDAPLGRMIARSTISSVILWGPPGTGKTTIARLLAAMGALRFVQISAILSGVADLKKIFEAARHHRQMGQATLLFVDEIHRFNRSQQDSFLPYVEDGTLTLIGATTENPSFEINGALLSRMQVLQLKRLMMWPCRPCWPAPKPICPSLCSSRLPRAIC
;
A
#
# COMPACT_ATOMS: atom_id res chain seq x y z
N MET A 1 26.22 -51.77 23.69
CA MET A 1 26.84 -50.59 24.31
C MET A 1 27.42 -49.76 23.16
N SER A 2 26.59 -48.99 22.46
CA SER A 2 26.30 -47.57 22.72
C SER A 2 27.51 -46.66 22.48
N ASP A 3 27.75 -46.33 21.22
CA ASP A 3 28.22 -45.00 20.83
C ASP A 3 27.16 -44.39 19.91
N LEU A 4 26.12 -43.87 20.56
CA LEU A 4 24.92 -43.29 19.95
C LEU A 4 24.98 -41.74 20.01
N PHE A 5 26.18 -41.17 19.84
CA PHE A 5 26.43 -39.73 19.88
C PHE A 5 27.51 -39.28 18.88
N ALA A 6 27.40 -39.69 17.62
CA ALA A 6 27.97 -38.91 16.52
C ALA A 6 26.89 -37.90 16.07
N ARG A 7 26.69 -36.84 16.86
CA ARG A 7 25.85 -35.71 16.44
C ARG A 7 26.62 -34.95 15.36
N ALA A 8 26.08 -35.01 14.16
CA ALA A 8 26.47 -34.17 13.03
C ALA A 8 26.53 -32.70 13.45
N ASP A 9 27.61 -32.02 13.07
CA ASP A 9 27.75 -30.58 13.19
C ASP A 9 26.57 -29.88 12.50
N PRO A 10 25.79 -29.03 13.20
CA PRO A 10 24.86 -28.14 12.53
C PRO A 10 25.68 -27.01 11.88
N ALA A 11 26.17 -27.27 10.68
CA ALA A 11 26.66 -26.24 9.79
C ALA A 11 25.49 -25.30 9.41
N THR A 12 25.57 -24.08 9.93
CA THR A 12 25.07 -22.85 9.30
C THR A 12 23.58 -22.76 8.97
N GLU A 13 22.74 -22.56 9.99
CA GLU A 13 21.48 -21.82 9.81
C GLU A 13 21.65 -20.40 10.37
N ALA A 14 22.10 -19.49 9.52
CA ALA A 14 22.16 -18.07 9.82
C ALA A 14 20.74 -17.48 9.90
N GLY A 15 20.21 -17.33 11.11
CA GLY A 15 19.72 -16.03 11.59
C GLY A 15 18.55 -15.35 10.89
N ALA A 16 17.60 -16.05 10.25
CA ALA A 16 16.34 -15.43 9.85
C ALA A 16 15.45 -15.24 11.08
N LYS A 17 15.57 -14.09 11.77
CA LYS A 17 14.59 -13.70 12.80
C LYS A 17 13.19 -13.85 12.20
N PRO A 18 12.26 -14.55 12.86
CA PRO A 18 10.91 -14.70 12.33
C PRO A 18 10.30 -13.31 12.15
N ALA A 19 10.11 -12.88 10.90
CA ALA A 19 9.48 -11.60 10.59
C ALA A 19 8.15 -11.51 11.35
N PRO A 20 7.78 -10.32 11.90
CA PRO A 20 6.53 -10.14 12.62
C PRO A 20 5.34 -10.70 11.85
N LEU A 21 4.37 -11.29 12.55
CA LEU A 21 3.20 -11.91 11.92
C LEU A 21 2.45 -10.95 10.98
N ALA A 22 2.42 -9.66 11.31
CA ALA A 22 1.87 -8.61 10.46
C ALA A 22 2.55 -8.50 9.09
N ASP A 23 3.85 -8.76 8.98
CA ASP A 23 4.59 -8.75 7.72
C ASP A 23 4.36 -10.03 6.91
N ARG A 24 4.20 -11.17 7.59
CA ARG A 24 3.89 -12.47 6.97
C ARG A 24 2.48 -12.53 6.38
N LEU A 25 1.52 -11.88 7.03
CA LEU A 25 0.13 -11.80 6.58
C LEU A 25 -0.12 -10.68 5.57
N ARG A 26 0.91 -9.93 5.14
CA ARG A 26 0.69 -8.88 4.15
C ARG A 26 0.18 -9.49 2.84
N PRO A 27 -0.95 -8.99 2.31
CA PRO A 27 -1.44 -9.28 0.97
C PRO A 27 -0.30 -9.29 -0.06
N GLN A 28 -0.25 -10.34 -0.89
CA GLN A 28 0.73 -10.47 -1.98
C GLN A 28 0.16 -9.97 -3.30
N GLN A 29 -1.17 -9.88 -3.40
CA GLN A 29 -1.87 -9.32 -4.55
C GLN A 29 -2.82 -8.23 -4.08
N LEU A 30 -3.12 -7.29 -4.98
CA LEU A 30 -4.03 -6.20 -4.63
C LEU A 30 -5.47 -6.67 -4.39
N GLY A 31 -5.88 -7.76 -5.05
CA GLY A 31 -7.18 -8.41 -4.81
C GLY A 31 -7.32 -9.05 -3.42
N ASP A 32 -6.21 -9.31 -2.73
CA ASP A 32 -6.21 -9.85 -1.36
C ASP A 32 -6.43 -8.74 -0.31
N VAL A 33 -6.46 -7.46 -0.72
CA VAL A 33 -6.68 -6.34 0.18
C VAL A 33 -8.16 -6.23 0.53
N VAL A 34 -8.49 -6.61 1.76
CA VAL A 34 -9.86 -6.62 2.26
C VAL A 34 -10.37 -5.20 2.54
N GLY A 35 -11.67 -4.98 2.31
CA GLY A 35 -12.42 -3.81 2.79
C GLY A 35 -12.15 -2.50 2.06
N GLN A 36 -11.48 -2.56 0.90
CA GLN A 36 -11.28 -1.42 0.01
C GLN A 36 -11.93 -1.63 -1.37
N ASP A 37 -13.04 -2.38 -1.44
CA ASP A 37 -13.73 -2.69 -2.69
C ASP A 37 -14.10 -1.42 -3.49
N HIS A 38 -14.40 -0.31 -2.80
CA HIS A 38 -14.69 0.99 -3.41
C HIS A 38 -13.50 1.64 -4.12
N LEU A 39 -12.28 1.17 -3.89
CA LEU A 39 -11.08 1.58 -4.61
C LEU A 39 -10.59 0.52 -5.59
N LEU A 40 -10.82 -0.76 -5.27
CA LEU A 40 -10.22 -1.93 -5.93
C LEU A 40 -11.10 -2.61 -6.97
N ALA A 41 -12.42 -2.38 -6.98
CA ALA A 41 -13.30 -2.90 -8.03
C ALA A 41 -12.84 -2.44 -9.42
N ASP A 42 -13.17 -3.20 -10.47
CA ASP A 42 -12.67 -2.96 -11.84
C ASP A 42 -12.99 -1.55 -12.38
N ASP A 43 -14.11 -0.98 -11.97
CA ASP A 43 -14.57 0.37 -12.31
C ASP A 43 -14.05 1.46 -11.35
N ALA A 44 -13.49 1.06 -10.21
CA ALA A 44 -12.97 1.95 -9.19
C ALA A 44 -11.61 2.57 -9.57
N PRO A 45 -11.14 3.63 -8.89
CA PRO A 45 -9.93 4.35 -9.26
C PRO A 45 -8.67 3.47 -9.37
N LEU A 46 -8.40 2.60 -8.39
CA LEU A 46 -7.23 1.70 -8.47
C LEU A 46 -7.47 0.58 -9.49
N GLY A 47 -8.68 0.01 -9.55
CA GLY A 47 -9.02 -1.01 -10.56
C GLY A 47 -8.76 -0.52 -11.99
N ARG A 48 -9.15 0.72 -12.30
CA ARG A 48 -8.88 1.33 -13.61
C ARG A 48 -7.40 1.59 -13.86
N MET A 49 -6.63 2.01 -12.85
CA MET A 49 -5.17 2.19 -12.97
C MET A 49 -4.47 0.86 -13.29
N ILE A 50 -4.91 -0.20 -12.63
CA ILE A 50 -4.42 -1.57 -12.82
C ILE A 50 -4.74 -2.07 -14.22
N ALA A 51 -5.99 -1.94 -14.66
CA ALA A 51 -6.42 -2.37 -15.99
C ALA A 51 -5.62 -1.69 -17.11
N ARG A 52 -5.14 -0.46 -16.87
CA ARG A 52 -4.33 0.31 -17.81
C ARG A 52 -2.83 0.06 -17.68
N SER A 53 -2.38 -0.68 -16.66
CA SER A 53 -0.96 -0.86 -16.32
C SER A 53 -0.19 0.47 -16.14
N THR A 54 -0.89 1.54 -15.77
CA THR A 54 -0.31 2.87 -15.57
C THR A 54 -0.55 3.33 -14.15
N ILE A 55 0.52 3.53 -13.39
CA ILE A 55 0.45 3.93 -11.99
C ILE A 55 0.73 5.43 -11.89
N SER A 56 -0.32 6.19 -11.62
CA SER A 56 -0.27 7.62 -11.33
C SER A 56 0.13 7.89 -9.87
N SER A 57 0.56 9.12 -9.60
CA SER A 57 0.85 9.58 -8.25
C SER A 57 -0.43 9.73 -7.42
N VAL A 58 -0.39 9.26 -6.17
CA VAL A 58 -1.59 9.07 -5.32
C VAL A 58 -1.33 9.48 -3.88
N ILE A 59 -2.30 10.11 -3.22
CA ILE A 59 -2.35 10.28 -1.78
C ILE A 59 -3.32 9.26 -1.18
N LEU A 60 -2.80 8.34 -0.38
CA LEU A 60 -3.55 7.37 0.41
C LEU A 60 -3.92 8.01 1.75
N TRP A 61 -5.19 8.38 1.89
CA TRP A 61 -5.71 9.00 3.10
C TRP A 61 -6.57 8.01 3.89
N GLY A 62 -6.20 7.74 5.14
CA GLY A 62 -7.06 6.96 6.02
C GLY A 62 -6.39 6.63 7.36
N PRO A 63 -7.16 6.06 8.31
CA PRO A 63 -6.66 5.78 9.65
C PRO A 63 -5.44 4.82 9.62
N PRO A 64 -4.66 4.75 10.72
CA PRO A 64 -3.60 3.77 10.83
C PRO A 64 -4.18 2.34 10.71
N GLY A 65 -3.39 1.41 10.15
CA GLY A 65 -3.80 0.02 10.00
C GLY A 65 -4.72 -0.31 8.81
N THR A 66 -5.00 0.65 7.91
CA THR A 66 -5.81 0.41 6.69
C THR A 66 -5.04 -0.19 5.50
N GLY A 67 -3.76 -0.50 5.66
CA GLY A 67 -2.95 -1.12 4.61
C GLY A 67 -2.35 -0.16 3.59
N LYS A 68 -2.22 1.15 3.90
CA LYS A 68 -1.61 2.16 3.01
C LYS A 68 -0.25 1.71 2.44
N THR A 69 0.67 1.29 3.31
CA THR A 69 2.00 0.81 2.91
C THR A 69 1.93 -0.48 2.08
N THR A 70 0.97 -1.36 2.38
CA THR A 70 0.76 -2.60 1.63
C THR A 70 0.30 -2.29 0.21
N ILE A 71 -0.71 -1.43 0.06
CA ILE A 71 -1.22 -1.00 -1.25
C ILE A 71 -0.10 -0.38 -2.09
N ALA A 72 0.70 0.52 -1.51
CA ALA A 72 1.81 1.15 -2.23
C ALA A 72 2.84 0.14 -2.75
N ARG A 73 3.18 -0.86 -1.92
CA ARG A 73 4.12 -1.94 -2.28
C ARG A 73 3.57 -2.81 -3.41
N LEU A 74 2.29 -3.17 -3.33
CA LEU A 74 1.62 -3.98 -4.34
C LEU A 74 1.53 -3.23 -5.68
N LEU A 75 1.18 -1.95 -5.64
CA LEU A 75 1.21 -1.11 -6.83
C LEU A 75 2.61 -1.10 -7.47
N ALA A 76 3.67 -0.87 -6.69
CA ALA A 76 5.03 -0.91 -7.22
C ALA A 76 5.39 -2.25 -7.88
N ALA A 77 5.05 -3.36 -7.22
CA ALA A 77 5.30 -4.69 -7.77
C ALA A 77 4.55 -4.94 -9.09
N MET A 78 3.28 -4.52 -9.17
CA MET A 78 2.45 -4.66 -10.37
C MET A 78 2.96 -3.82 -11.54
N GLY A 79 3.45 -2.61 -11.27
CA GLY A 79 4.02 -1.73 -12.30
C GLY A 79 5.48 -2.02 -12.63
N ALA A 80 6.08 -3.09 -12.08
CA ALA A 80 7.51 -3.37 -12.15
C ALA A 80 8.39 -2.17 -11.77
N LEU A 81 7.91 -1.33 -10.84
CA LEU A 81 8.56 -0.13 -10.39
C LEU A 81 9.51 -0.44 -9.23
N ARG A 82 10.65 0.24 -9.19
CA ARG A 82 11.51 0.18 -8.01
C ARG A 82 10.80 0.83 -6.83
N PHE A 83 10.53 0.06 -5.79
CA PHE A 83 9.90 0.58 -4.58
C PHE A 83 10.94 1.20 -3.62
N VAL A 84 10.76 2.47 -3.28
CA VAL A 84 11.52 3.17 -2.24
C VAL A 84 10.54 3.67 -1.19
N GLN A 85 10.79 3.39 0.09
CA GLN A 85 9.95 3.82 1.19
C GLN A 85 10.71 4.74 2.13
N ILE A 86 10.09 5.86 2.48
CA ILE A 86 10.57 6.79 3.50
C ILE A 86 9.44 7.17 4.47
N SER A 87 9.83 7.61 5.66
CA SER A 87 8.92 8.24 6.62
C SER A 87 9.27 9.72 6.73
N ALA A 88 8.29 10.60 6.55
CA ALA A 88 8.50 12.04 6.67
C ALA A 88 8.95 12.48 8.08
N ILE A 89 8.71 11.66 9.10
CA ILE A 89 9.14 11.91 10.49
C ILE A 89 10.64 11.71 10.64
N LEU A 90 11.21 10.72 9.96
CA LEU A 90 12.61 10.31 10.12
C LEU A 90 13.52 10.85 9.02
N SER A 91 12.97 11.38 7.93
CA SER A 91 13.73 11.72 6.73
C SER A 91 14.00 13.22 6.65
N GLY A 92 15.27 13.58 6.47
CA GLY A 92 15.69 14.96 6.25
C GLY A 92 15.72 15.36 4.77
N VAL A 93 16.03 16.64 4.52
CA VAL A 93 16.22 17.17 3.15
C VAL A 93 17.38 16.48 2.42
N ALA A 94 18.43 16.10 3.13
CA ALA A 94 19.58 15.41 2.55
C ALA A 94 19.21 14.01 2.02
N ASP A 95 18.33 13.29 2.73
CA ASP A 95 17.88 11.96 2.32
C ASP A 95 17.00 12.04 1.07
N LEU A 96 16.11 13.04 1.01
CA LEU A 96 15.29 13.31 -0.18
C LEU A 96 16.16 13.57 -1.41
N LYS A 97 17.20 14.41 -1.29
CA LYS A 97 18.13 14.70 -2.39
C LYS A 97 18.80 13.44 -2.94
N LYS A 98 19.30 12.57 -2.05
CA LYS A 98 19.92 11.29 -2.45
C LYS A 98 18.93 10.39 -3.18
N ILE A 99 17.68 10.32 -2.72
CA ILE A 99 16.63 9.53 -3.36
C ILE A 99 16.30 10.08 -4.74
N PHE A 100 16.20 11.40 -4.89
CA PHE A 100 15.94 12.05 -6.17
C PHE A 100 17.05 11.80 -7.19
N GLU A 101 18.32 11.90 -6.76
CA GLU A 101 19.47 11.57 -7.60
C GLU A 101 19.47 10.09 -8.02
N ALA A 102 19.24 9.19 -7.08
CA ALA A 102 19.14 7.76 -7.37
C ALA A 102 17.99 7.45 -8.34
N ALA A 103 16.83 8.09 -8.16
CA ALA A 103 15.67 7.91 -9.04
C ALA A 103 15.95 8.41 -10.48
N ARG A 104 16.62 9.55 -10.62
CA ARG A 104 17.07 10.04 -11.94
C ARG A 104 18.01 9.06 -12.62
N HIS A 105 18.98 8.51 -11.87
CA HIS A 105 19.90 7.51 -12.40
C HIS A 105 19.16 6.24 -12.84
N HIS A 106 18.22 5.73 -12.03
CA HIS A 106 17.39 4.58 -12.41
C HIS A 106 16.57 4.86 -13.67
N ARG A 107 15.99 6.06 -13.81
CA ARG A 107 15.24 6.44 -15.01
C ARG A 107 16.11 6.42 -16.26
N GLN A 108 17.35 6.90 -16.19
CA GLN A 108 18.30 6.84 -17.31
C GLN A 108 18.60 5.39 -17.74
N MET A 109 18.55 4.45 -16.80
CA MET A 109 18.66 3.01 -17.06
C MET A 109 17.32 2.35 -17.46
N GLY A 110 16.26 3.12 -17.70
CA GLY A 110 14.94 2.62 -18.08
C GLY A 110 14.11 2.05 -16.92
N GLN A 111 14.54 2.24 -15.68
CA GLN A 111 13.84 1.75 -14.49
C GLN A 111 13.10 2.89 -13.77
N ALA A 112 11.77 2.87 -13.84
CA ALA A 112 10.94 3.82 -13.11
C ALA A 112 10.91 3.51 -11.59
N THR A 113 10.77 4.55 -10.78
CA THR A 113 10.81 4.45 -9.32
C THR A 113 9.49 4.93 -8.71
N LEU A 114 8.93 4.11 -7.82
CA LEU A 114 7.81 4.48 -6.96
C LEU A 114 8.35 4.88 -5.58
N LEU A 115 8.15 6.14 -5.22
CA LEU A 115 8.51 6.67 -3.91
C LEU A 115 7.28 6.69 -3.00
N PHE A 116 7.29 5.88 -1.96
CA PHE A 116 6.30 5.88 -0.90
C PHE A 116 6.76 6.76 0.27
N VAL A 117 5.96 7.74 0.64
CA VAL A 117 6.21 8.67 1.74
C VAL A 117 5.13 8.50 2.80
N ASP A 118 5.49 7.92 3.94
CA ASP A 118 4.58 7.81 5.07
C ASP A 118 4.52 9.11 5.89
N GLU A 119 3.33 9.41 6.40
CA GLU A 119 3.02 10.64 7.14
C GLU A 119 3.44 11.92 6.39
N ILE A 120 3.17 11.96 5.07
CA ILE A 120 3.62 13.03 4.16
C ILE A 120 3.21 14.46 4.60
N HIS A 121 2.15 14.58 5.40
CA HIS A 121 1.72 15.85 6.01
C HIS A 121 2.77 16.46 6.95
N ARG A 122 3.74 15.68 7.45
CA ARG A 122 4.80 16.18 8.34
C ARG A 122 5.88 16.98 7.62
N PHE A 123 5.95 16.89 6.30
CA PHE A 123 6.89 17.72 5.54
C PHE A 123 6.42 19.16 5.45
N ASN A 124 7.38 20.08 5.58
CA ASN A 124 7.11 21.50 5.35
C ASN A 124 6.82 21.78 3.86
N ARG A 125 6.27 22.95 3.55
CA ARG A 125 5.90 23.33 2.17
C ARG A 125 7.07 23.22 1.19
N SER A 126 8.26 23.68 1.57
CA SER A 126 9.45 23.63 0.70
C SER A 126 9.86 22.19 0.37
N GLN A 127 9.76 21.27 1.34
CA GLN A 127 10.00 19.86 1.11
C GLN A 127 8.94 19.24 0.21
N GLN A 128 7.66 19.59 0.39
CA GLN A 128 6.58 19.13 -0.50
C GLN A 128 6.77 19.63 -1.94
N ASP A 129 7.16 20.89 -2.12
CA ASP A 129 7.41 21.48 -3.44
C ASP A 129 8.61 20.84 -4.12
N SER A 130 9.59 20.34 -3.35
CA SER A 130 10.76 19.67 -3.91
C SER A 130 10.44 18.39 -4.69
N PHE A 131 9.27 17.78 -4.47
CA PHE A 131 8.82 16.62 -5.25
C PHE A 131 8.30 16.99 -6.64
N LEU A 132 7.80 18.21 -6.85
CA LEU A 132 7.06 18.59 -8.06
C LEU A 132 7.83 18.33 -9.36
N PRO A 133 9.11 18.74 -9.51
CA PRO A 133 9.82 18.54 -10.77
C PRO A 133 9.93 17.06 -11.16
N TYR A 134 10.09 16.18 -10.17
CA TYR A 134 10.28 14.74 -10.36
C TYR A 134 8.96 13.99 -10.58
N VAL A 135 7.85 14.54 -10.09
CA VAL A 135 6.52 13.99 -10.35
C VAL A 135 6.04 14.40 -11.74
N GLU A 136 6.31 15.64 -12.15
CA GLU A 136 5.91 16.18 -13.45
C GLU A 136 6.67 15.57 -14.62
N ASP A 137 8.00 15.42 -14.49
CA ASP A 137 8.80 14.76 -15.52
C ASP A 137 8.63 13.23 -15.52
N GLY A 138 7.90 12.70 -14.52
CA GLY A 138 7.60 11.29 -14.33
C GLY A 138 8.77 10.47 -13.77
N THR A 139 9.86 11.09 -13.32
CA THR A 139 11.01 10.40 -12.70
C THR A 139 10.57 9.61 -11.47
N LEU A 140 9.58 10.14 -10.75
CA LEU A 140 8.99 9.51 -9.59
C LEU A 140 7.48 9.38 -9.76
N THR A 141 6.98 8.16 -9.53
CA THR A 141 5.60 7.95 -9.13
C THR A 141 5.52 8.11 -7.62
N LEU A 142 4.89 9.18 -7.14
CA LEU A 142 4.80 9.49 -5.72
C LEU A 142 3.54 8.87 -5.12
N ILE A 143 3.70 8.08 -4.05
CA ILE A 143 2.59 7.67 -3.20
C ILE A 143 2.78 8.25 -1.80
N GLY A 144 1.96 9.22 -1.43
CA GLY A 144 1.94 9.77 -0.08
C GLY A 144 0.91 9.04 0.79
N ALA A 145 1.23 8.77 2.04
CA ALA A 145 0.26 8.28 3.03
C ALA A 145 0.05 9.31 4.13
N THR A 146 -1.21 9.53 4.49
CA THR A 146 -1.57 10.44 5.58
C THR A 146 -2.77 9.92 6.35
N THR A 147 -2.79 10.19 7.66
CA THR A 147 -3.97 10.01 8.52
C THR A 147 -4.79 11.29 8.64
N GLU A 148 -4.14 12.44 8.43
CA GLU A 148 -4.72 13.78 8.49
C GLU A 148 -5.33 14.18 7.13
N ASN A 149 -6.25 15.15 7.14
CA ASN A 149 -6.96 15.57 5.94
C ASN A 149 -5.98 16.23 4.94
N PRO A 150 -5.81 15.66 3.73
CA PRO A 150 -4.80 16.12 2.78
C PRO A 150 -5.02 17.56 2.30
N SER A 151 -6.27 18.06 2.26
CA SER A 151 -6.57 19.41 1.77
C SER A 151 -6.03 20.53 2.65
N PHE A 152 -5.70 20.26 3.91
CA PHE A 152 -5.13 21.24 4.85
C PHE A 152 -3.61 21.14 4.94
N GLU A 153 -3.09 19.91 4.95
CA GLU A 153 -1.68 19.67 5.25
C GLU A 153 -0.78 19.55 4.01
N ILE A 154 -1.37 19.24 2.85
CA ILE A 154 -0.62 19.08 1.60
C ILE A 154 -0.82 20.32 0.73
N ASN A 155 0.27 20.83 0.17
CA ASN A 155 0.25 21.96 -0.75
C ASN A 155 -0.64 21.64 -1.97
N GLY A 156 -1.48 22.60 -2.36
CA GLY A 156 -2.34 22.52 -3.54
C GLY A 156 -1.58 22.23 -4.83
N ALA A 157 -0.33 22.67 -4.96
CA ALA A 157 0.51 22.34 -6.12
C ALA A 157 0.72 20.82 -6.25
N LEU A 158 1.01 20.14 -5.15
CA LEU A 158 1.21 18.69 -5.14
C LEU A 158 -0.14 17.96 -5.29
N LEU A 159 -1.18 18.41 -4.59
CA LEU A 159 -2.53 17.83 -4.72
C LEU A 159 -3.09 17.90 -6.15
N SER A 160 -2.82 18.98 -6.89
CA SER A 160 -3.29 19.11 -8.28
C SER A 160 -2.71 18.06 -9.24
N ARG A 161 -1.62 17.38 -8.86
CA ARG A 161 -0.94 16.32 -9.64
C ARG A 161 -1.16 14.93 -9.09
N MET A 162 -1.91 14.81 -8.00
CA MET A 162 -2.09 13.55 -7.29
C MET A 162 -3.57 13.21 -7.14
N GLN A 163 -3.90 11.93 -7.29
CA GLN A 163 -5.24 11.46 -6.97
C GLN A 163 -5.34 11.20 -5.47
N VAL A 164 -6.35 11.75 -4.80
CA VAL A 164 -6.61 11.47 -3.39
C VAL A 164 -7.53 10.26 -3.27
N LEU A 165 -7.05 9.19 -2.65
CA LEU A 165 -7.80 7.97 -2.41
C LEU A 165 -8.04 7.79 -0.92
N GLN A 166 -9.32 7.76 -0.53
CA GLN A 166 -9.71 7.58 0.86
C GLN A 166 -9.87 6.09 1.18
N LEU A 167 -9.05 5.59 2.09
CA LEU A 167 -9.12 4.24 2.63
C LEU A 167 -10.10 4.22 3.79
N LYS A 168 -11.01 3.23 3.77
CA LYS A 168 -11.93 3.01 4.87
C LYS A 168 -11.23 2.18 5.94
N ARG A 169 -11.56 2.44 7.21
CA ARG A 169 -11.20 1.49 8.27
C ARG A 169 -11.89 0.17 7.92
N LEU A 170 -11.18 -0.95 8.11
CA LEU A 170 -11.84 -2.24 8.19
C LEU A 170 -12.85 -2.13 9.34
N MET A 171 -14.13 -1.94 9.02
CA MET A 171 -15.17 -2.19 10.01
C MET A 171 -14.91 -3.60 10.48
N MET A 172 -14.73 -3.79 11.78
CA MET A 172 -14.68 -5.12 12.36
C MET A 172 -15.90 -5.83 11.84
N TRP A 173 -15.63 -6.79 10.97
CA TRP A 173 -16.62 -7.51 10.23
C TRP A 173 -17.64 -8.02 11.26
N PRO A 174 -18.96 -7.70 11.16
CA PRO A 174 -19.92 -8.44 11.94
C PRO A 174 -19.79 -9.86 11.41
N CYS A 175 -19.13 -10.71 12.19
CA CYS A 175 -18.80 -12.11 11.89
C CYS A 175 -19.71 -12.65 10.76
N ARG A 176 -19.28 -12.58 9.48
CA ARG A 176 -19.99 -13.30 8.43
C ARG A 176 -19.40 -14.69 8.46
N PRO A 177 -20.24 -15.73 8.46
CA PRO A 177 -19.75 -17.09 8.39
C PRO A 177 -18.91 -17.24 7.12
N CYS A 178 -17.81 -17.95 7.31
CA CYS A 178 -16.82 -18.42 6.36
C CYS A 178 -17.20 -18.40 4.87
N TRP A 179 -16.31 -17.84 4.07
CA TRP A 179 -16.11 -18.17 2.65
C TRP A 179 -15.71 -19.67 2.49
N PRO A 180 -15.92 -20.38 1.34
CA PRO A 180 -16.51 -19.99 0.06
C PRO A 180 -17.85 -20.71 -0.23
N ALA A 181 -18.74 -20.09 -1.01
CA ALA A 181 -19.73 -20.84 -1.78
C ALA A 181 -19.48 -20.61 -3.28
N PRO A 182 -19.27 -21.68 -4.08
CA PRO A 182 -19.37 -21.55 -5.52
C PRO A 182 -20.85 -21.29 -5.87
N LYS A 183 -21.15 -20.20 -6.56
CA LYS A 183 -22.40 -20.14 -7.34
C LYS A 183 -22.24 -21.10 -8.53
N PRO A 184 -23.30 -21.75 -9.06
CA PRO A 184 -24.71 -21.38 -8.93
C PRO A 184 -25.55 -22.49 -8.30
N ILE A 185 -26.65 -22.12 -7.65
CA ILE A 185 -27.96 -22.82 -7.57
C ILE A 185 -28.74 -22.03 -6.51
N CYS A 186 -29.52 -21.07 -6.98
CA CYS A 186 -30.59 -20.48 -6.19
C CYS A 186 -31.85 -21.26 -6.58
N PRO A 187 -32.47 -21.98 -5.63
CA PRO A 187 -33.92 -21.96 -5.58
C PRO A 187 -34.42 -21.82 -4.13
N SER A 188 -35.33 -20.86 -3.97
CA SER A 188 -36.55 -20.99 -3.17
C SER A 188 -36.48 -21.15 -1.64
N LEU A 189 -35.61 -20.42 -0.93
CA LEU A 189 -35.77 -20.21 0.52
C LEU A 189 -35.57 -18.74 0.92
N CYS A 190 -36.21 -17.83 0.19
CA CYS A 190 -36.53 -16.49 0.67
C CYS A 190 -37.97 -16.52 1.19
N SER A 191 -38.18 -17.15 2.33
CA SER A 191 -39.46 -17.12 3.03
C SER A 191 -39.24 -17.32 4.52
N SER A 192 -39.75 -16.36 5.28
CA SER A 192 -40.07 -16.40 6.70
C SER A 192 -39.03 -15.84 7.69
N ARG A 193 -39.49 -14.78 8.38
CA ARG A 193 -39.13 -14.30 9.73
C ARG A 193 -37.88 -13.44 9.88
N LEU A 194 -38.05 -12.17 9.51
CA LEU A 194 -37.54 -11.05 10.31
C LEU A 194 -38.50 -10.79 11.49
N PRO A 195 -38.00 -10.61 12.72
CA PRO A 195 -38.57 -9.65 13.64
C PRO A 195 -37.65 -8.42 13.74
N ARG A 196 -38.32 -7.27 13.72
CA ARG A 196 -37.81 -5.93 14.00
C ARG A 196 -37.19 -5.85 15.41
N ALA A 197 -36.05 -5.17 15.54
CA ALA A 197 -35.64 -4.41 16.74
C ALA A 197 -34.51 -3.45 16.31
N ILE A 198 -34.81 -2.18 16.02
CA ILE A 198 -34.78 -0.99 16.92
C ILE A 198 -33.37 -0.35 16.96
N CYS A 199 -33.36 0.91 16.47
CA CYS A 199 -32.41 2.02 16.56
C CYS A 199 -30.93 1.75 16.88
#